data_AF-A0A3B8WKY2-F1
#
_entry.id   AF-A0A3B8WKY2-F1
#
_cell.length_a   1.000
_cell.length_b   1.000
_cell.length_c   1.000
_cell.angle_alpha   90.00
_cell.angle_beta   90.00
_cell.angle_gamma   90.00
#
_symmetry.space_group_name_H-M   'P 1'
#
loop_
_entity.id
_entity.type
_entity.pdbx_description
1 polymer ?
#
loop_
_entity_poly.entity_id
_entity_poly.type
_entity_poly.pdbx_seq_one_letter_code
_entity_poly.pdbx_strand_id
1 'polypeptide(L)'
;LKPEYRQPLRLCHLFANYRRISTDASFIGYTLTNAAIYGGLFAFLSGASFVLIDVLGVQPEHFGFYFAAIVVGYIAGNLGSIRLARYLGPDQILFYGLVTALAGGAIMALLAYQQVYSPWAVMIPQAIFMAGTGLVLPQCMAGALANFPTMA
;
A
#
# COMPACT_ATOMS: atom_id res chain seq x y z
N LEU A 1 -1.81 35.29 -13.63
CA LEU A 1 -0.45 34.73 -13.56
C LEU A 1 0.53 35.65 -14.30
N LYS A 2 1.66 36.03 -13.67
CA LYS A 2 2.71 36.84 -14.32
C LYS A 2 3.23 36.12 -15.59
N PRO A 3 3.59 36.84 -16.66
CA PRO A 3 4.02 36.26 -17.94
C PRO A 3 5.28 35.37 -17.84
N GLU A 4 6.05 35.48 -16.75
CA GLU A 4 7.22 34.66 -16.42
C GLU A 4 6.89 33.20 -16.05
N TYR A 5 5.63 32.87 -15.74
CA TYR A 5 5.18 31.50 -15.44
C TYR A 5 4.60 30.76 -16.65
N ARG A 6 4.67 31.33 -17.85
CA ARG A 6 4.23 30.67 -19.09
C ARG A 6 5.34 29.77 -19.61
N GLN A 7 5.53 28.60 -19.00
CA GLN A 7 6.29 27.55 -19.65
C GLN A 7 5.54 27.16 -20.93
N PRO A 8 6.14 27.32 -22.13
CA PRO A 8 5.51 26.81 -23.34
C PRO A 8 5.38 25.29 -23.17
N LEU A 9 4.19 24.75 -23.46
CA LEU A 9 3.88 23.32 -23.43
C LEU A 9 4.73 22.59 -24.48
N ARG A 10 5.99 22.37 -24.15
CA ARG A 10 6.94 21.64 -24.99
C ARG A 10 6.72 20.15 -24.74
N LEU A 11 5.71 19.59 -25.41
CA LEU A 11 5.34 18.18 -25.35
C LEU A 11 6.56 17.24 -25.45
N CYS A 12 7.53 17.54 -26.31
CA CYS A 12 8.78 16.77 -26.41
C CYS A 12 9.65 16.81 -25.13
N HIS A 13 9.73 17.95 -24.45
CA HIS A 13 10.44 18.03 -23.16
C HIS A 13 9.69 17.29 -22.05
N LEU A 14 8.35 17.33 -22.09
CA LEU A 14 7.49 16.60 -21.17
C LEU A 14 7.67 15.08 -21.31
N PHE A 15 7.72 14.57 -22.55
CA PHE A 15 8.03 13.18 -22.85
C PHE A 15 9.46 12.77 -22.44
N ALA A 16 10.46 13.62 -22.69
CA ALA A 16 11.83 13.35 -22.27
C ALA A 16 11.98 13.29 -20.74
N ASN A 17 11.28 14.17 -20.02
CA ASN A 17 11.22 14.17 -18.56
C ASN A 17 10.51 12.92 -18.03
N TYR A 18 9.36 12.55 -18.59
CA TYR A 18 8.64 11.31 -18.23
C TYR A 18 9.49 10.07 -18.44
N ARG A 19 10.22 10.00 -19.56
CA ARG A 19 11.14 8.89 -19.84
C ARG A 19 12.26 8.83 -18.80
N ARG A 20 12.82 9.98 -18.43
CA ARG A 20 13.90 10.06 -17.42
C ARG A 20 13.43 9.61 -16.04
N ILE A 21 12.23 10.02 -15.63
CA ILE A 21 11.57 9.57 -14.39
C ILE A 21 11.35 8.05 -14.44
N SER A 22 10.79 7.55 -15.55
CA SER A 22 10.45 6.13 -15.71
C SER A 22 11.66 5.21 -15.80
N THR A 23 12.86 5.76 -16.06
CA THR A 23 14.13 5.01 -16.07
C THR A 23 14.89 5.10 -14.75
N ASP A 24 14.45 5.90 -13.79
CA ASP A 24 15.11 6.02 -12.49
C ASP A 24 14.80 4.80 -11.62
N ALA A 25 15.86 4.11 -11.16
CA ALA A 25 15.74 2.89 -10.37
C ALA A 25 14.98 3.11 -9.04
N SER A 26 15.09 4.30 -8.44
CA SER A 26 14.38 4.64 -7.20
C SER A 26 12.89 4.79 -7.47
N PHE A 27 12.52 5.50 -8.54
CA PHE A 27 11.12 5.66 -8.95
C PHE A 27 10.47 4.31 -9.30
N ILE A 28 11.19 3.46 -10.04
CA ILE A 28 10.74 2.10 -10.37
C ILE A 28 10.55 1.28 -9.09
N GLY A 29 11.48 1.36 -8.13
CA GLY A 29 11.41 0.65 -6.85
C GLY A 29 10.17 1.02 -6.02
N TYR A 30 9.90 2.32 -5.85
CA TYR A 30 8.69 2.79 -5.15
C TYR A 30 7.41 2.41 -5.91
N THR A 31 7.42 2.52 -7.24
CA THR A 31 6.26 2.19 -8.07
C THR A 31 5.93 0.71 -8.03
N LEU A 32 6.94 -0.18 -8.14
CA LEU A 32 6.76 -1.63 -8.04
C LEU A 32 6.28 -2.04 -6.65
N THR A 33 6.85 -1.44 -5.60
CA THR A 33 6.41 -1.66 -4.22
C THR A 33 4.93 -1.30 -4.04
N ASN A 34 4.54 -0.13 -4.54
CA ASN A 34 3.16 0.33 -4.50
C ASN A 34 2.25 -0.61 -5.31
N ALA A 35 2.66 -1.01 -6.51
CA ALA A 35 1.92 -1.93 -7.36
C ALA A 35 1.71 -3.30 -6.69
N ALA A 36 2.72 -3.83 -6.02
CA ALA A 36 2.63 -5.10 -5.29
C ALA A 36 1.64 -5.02 -4.11
N ILE A 37 1.69 -3.94 -3.32
CA ILE A 37 0.75 -3.68 -2.22
C ILE A 37 -0.68 -3.61 -2.75
N TYR A 38 -0.92 -2.82 -3.81
CA TYR A 38 -2.24 -2.74 -4.44
C TYR A 38 -2.69 -4.08 -5.03
N GLY A 39 -1.78 -4.86 -5.63
CA GLY A 39 -2.06 -6.21 -6.12
C GLY A 39 -2.58 -7.11 -5.01
N GLY A 40 -1.95 -7.11 -3.83
CA GLY A 40 -2.43 -7.85 -2.65
C GLY A 40 -3.79 -7.37 -2.15
N LEU A 41 -4.00 -6.05 -2.11
CA LEU A 41 -5.30 -5.47 -1.72
C LEU A 41 -6.43 -5.88 -2.69
N PHE A 42 -6.20 -5.81 -4.00
CA PHE A 42 -7.20 -6.21 -5.01
C PHE A 42 -7.44 -7.72 -5.00
N ALA A 43 -6.41 -8.54 -4.81
CA ALA A 43 -6.56 -9.98 -4.65
C ALA A 43 -7.45 -10.31 -3.44
N PHE A 44 -7.25 -9.61 -2.31
CA PHE A 44 -8.14 -9.73 -1.16
C PHE A 44 -9.55 -9.25 -1.48
N LEU A 45 -9.75 -8.05 -2.02
CA LEU A 45 -11.10 -7.54 -2.34
C LEU A 45 -11.89 -8.48 -3.25
N SER A 46 -11.21 -9.06 -4.25
CA SER A 46 -11.83 -9.99 -5.20
C SER A 46 -12.21 -11.33 -4.55
N GLY A 47 -11.43 -11.81 -3.58
CA GLY A 47 -11.63 -13.12 -2.95
C GLY A 47 -12.33 -13.09 -1.60
N ALA A 48 -12.37 -11.94 -0.92
CA ALA A 48 -12.79 -11.84 0.48
C ALA A 48 -14.24 -12.25 0.67
N SER A 49 -15.15 -11.78 -0.19
CA SER A 49 -16.57 -12.13 -0.10
C SER A 49 -16.78 -13.63 -0.31
N PHE A 50 -16.14 -14.23 -1.30
CA PHE A 50 -16.22 -15.67 -1.57
C PHE A 50 -15.66 -16.50 -0.40
N VAL A 51 -14.47 -16.16 0.09
CA VAL A 51 -13.83 -16.92 1.18
C VAL A 51 -14.58 -16.75 2.50
N LEU A 52 -15.03 -15.54 2.85
CA LEU A 52 -15.72 -15.32 4.13
C LEU A 52 -17.17 -15.83 4.09
N ILE A 53 -17.92 -15.53 3.04
CA ILE A 53 -19.36 -15.83 2.97
C ILE A 53 -19.59 -17.27 2.49
N ASP A 54 -19.03 -17.64 1.34
CA ASP A 54 -19.31 -18.95 0.70
C ASP A 54 -18.51 -20.09 1.34
N VAL A 55 -17.25 -19.87 1.71
CA VAL A 55 -16.38 -20.93 2.28
C VAL A 55 -16.48 -21.00 3.81
N LEU A 56 -16.41 -19.85 4.49
CA LEU A 56 -16.40 -19.78 5.96
C LEU A 56 -17.80 -19.60 6.57
N GLY A 57 -18.84 -19.41 5.75
CA GLY A 57 -20.23 -19.31 6.21
C GLY A 57 -20.55 -18.05 7.04
N VAL A 58 -19.74 -16.99 6.90
CA VAL A 58 -19.97 -15.72 7.58
C VAL A 58 -21.25 -15.08 7.05
N GLN A 59 -22.15 -14.70 7.95
CA GLN A 59 -23.33 -13.93 7.58
C GLN A 59 -22.94 -12.59 6.91
N PRO A 60 -23.54 -12.23 5.75
CA PRO A 60 -23.18 -11.02 5.00
C PRO A 60 -23.29 -9.72 5.82
N GLU A 61 -24.19 -9.67 6.79
CA GLU A 61 -24.38 -8.54 7.70
C GLU A 61 -23.13 -8.22 8.54
N HIS A 62 -22.35 -9.25 8.88
CA HIS A 62 -21.11 -9.11 9.66
C HIS A 62 -19.90 -8.73 8.81
N PHE A 63 -19.97 -8.91 7.49
CA PHE A 63 -18.88 -8.59 6.57
C PHE A 63 -18.46 -7.12 6.65
N GLY A 64 -19.42 -6.20 6.82
CA GLY A 64 -19.14 -4.78 7.00
C GLY A 64 -18.32 -4.47 8.25
N PHE A 65 -18.63 -5.12 9.37
CA PHE A 65 -17.85 -4.98 10.62
C PHE A 65 -16.43 -5.51 10.44
N TYR A 66 -16.28 -6.60 9.72
CA TYR A 66 -14.98 -7.17 9.43
C TYR A 66 -14.12 -6.26 8.54
N PHE A 67 -14.72 -5.70 7.50
CA PHE A 67 -14.05 -4.72 6.65
C PHE A 67 -13.66 -3.46 7.43
N ALA A 68 -14.52 -2.99 8.34
CA ALA A 68 -14.22 -1.86 9.22
C ALA A 68 -12.99 -2.13 10.11
N ALA A 69 -12.84 -3.33 10.67
CA ALA A 69 -11.67 -3.69 11.47
C ALA A 69 -10.37 -3.65 10.63
N ILE A 70 -10.41 -4.09 9.38
CA ILE A 70 -9.29 -4.03 8.44
C ILE A 70 -8.91 -2.57 8.15
N VAL A 71 -9.91 -1.70 7.94
CA VAL A 71 -9.71 -0.25 7.74
C VAL A 71 -9.12 0.41 8.98
N VAL A 72 -9.54 0.02 10.19
CA VAL A 72 -8.92 0.51 11.43
C VAL A 72 -7.43 0.13 11.48
N GLY A 73 -7.06 -1.07 11.05
CA GLY A 73 -5.66 -1.48 10.89
C GLY A 73 -4.88 -0.59 9.93
N TYR A 74 -5.47 -0.26 8.78
CA TYR A 74 -4.90 0.68 7.81
C TYR A 74 -4.68 2.08 8.41
N ILE A 75 -5.68 2.63 9.10
CA ILE A 75 -5.60 3.93 9.76
C ILE A 75 -4.51 3.91 10.83
N ALA A 76 -4.45 2.85 11.65
CA ALA A 76 -3.43 2.70 12.68
C ALA A 76 -2.02 2.65 12.09
N GLY A 77 -1.82 1.92 10.98
CA GLY A 77 -0.56 1.91 10.25
C GLY A 77 -0.18 3.28 9.71
N ASN A 78 -1.14 4.02 9.15
CA ASN A 78 -0.90 5.35 8.61
C ASN A 78 -0.55 6.37 9.70
N LEU A 79 -1.27 6.38 10.82
CA LEU A 79 -0.93 7.19 11.99
C LEU A 79 0.43 6.78 12.58
N GLY A 80 0.73 5.48 12.58
CA GLY A 80 2.03 4.93 12.90
C GLY A 80 3.14 5.52 12.03
N SER A 81 2.92 5.61 10.71
CA SER A 81 3.86 6.24 9.77
C SER A 81 4.19 7.67 10.16
N ILE A 82 3.17 8.48 10.49
CA ILE A 82 3.34 9.88 10.87
C ILE A 82 4.18 9.99 12.16
N ARG A 83 3.95 9.08 13.12
CA ARG A 83 4.68 9.09 14.39
C ARG A 83 6.11 8.58 14.23
N LEU A 84 6.32 7.53 13.44
CA LEU A 84 7.64 6.96 13.14
C LEU A 84 8.47 7.94 12.30
N ALA A 85 7.87 8.75 11.43
CA ALA A 85 8.55 9.78 10.65
C ALA A 85 9.26 10.85 11.50
N ARG A 86 8.95 10.94 12.80
CA ARG A 86 9.68 11.81 13.74
C ARG A 86 11.03 11.23 14.18
N TYR A 87 11.22 9.92 14.04
CA TYR A 87 12.39 9.20 14.57
C TYR A 87 13.16 8.42 13.50
N LEU A 88 12.50 8.02 12.41
CA LEU A 88 13.04 7.17 11.35
C LEU A 88 12.99 7.88 10.00
N GLY A 89 13.93 7.52 9.13
CA GLY A 89 13.93 7.98 7.74
C GLY A 89 12.82 7.34 6.89
N PRO A 90 12.42 7.96 5.78
CA PRO A 90 11.35 7.47 4.90
C PRO A 90 11.62 6.06 4.37
N ASP A 91 12.86 5.74 4.01
CA ASP A 91 13.25 4.42 3.53
C ASP A 91 13.17 3.34 4.61
N GLN A 92 13.45 3.69 5.87
CA GLN A 92 13.31 2.77 6.99
C GLN A 92 11.84 2.45 7.25
N ILE A 93 10.98 3.47 7.21
CA ILE A 93 9.53 3.30 7.39
C ILE A 93 8.95 2.46 6.25
N LEU A 94 9.40 2.71 5.02
CA LEU A 94 9.04 1.88 3.87
C LEU A 94 9.41 0.41 4.10
N PHE A 95 10.65 0.15 4.54
CA PHE A 95 11.13 -1.20 4.81
C PHE A 95 10.31 -1.89 5.90
N TYR A 96 10.07 -1.22 7.04
CA TYR A 96 9.24 -1.79 8.11
C TYR A 96 7.80 -2.03 7.65
N GLY A 97 7.22 -1.13 6.86
CA GLY A 97 5.89 -1.30 6.27
C GLY A 97 5.81 -2.50 5.33
N LEU A 98 6.83 -2.68 4.47
CA LEU A 98 6.96 -3.83 3.57
C LEU A 98 7.10 -5.15 4.34
N VAL A 99 7.98 -5.20 5.35
CA VAL A 99 8.16 -6.40 6.18
C VAL A 99 6.86 -6.74 6.91
N THR A 100 6.14 -5.73 7.41
CA THR A 100 4.84 -5.93 8.07
C THR A 100 3.80 -6.46 7.09
N ALA A 101 3.75 -5.93 5.87
CA ALA A 101 2.81 -6.39 4.84
C ALA A 101 3.13 -7.84 4.41
N LEU A 102 4.41 -8.14 4.17
CA LEU A 102 4.87 -9.50 3.86
C LEU A 102 4.57 -10.48 4.99
N ALA A 103 4.78 -10.08 6.25
CA ALA A 103 4.45 -10.91 7.39
C ALA A 103 2.94 -11.20 7.45
N GLY A 104 2.08 -10.19 7.23
CA GLY A 104 0.63 -10.38 7.14
C GLY A 104 0.23 -11.38 6.05
N GLY A 105 0.76 -11.21 4.83
CA GLY A 105 0.51 -12.14 3.72
C GLY A 105 1.04 -13.55 3.98
N ALA A 106 2.24 -13.68 4.55
CA ALA A 106 2.86 -14.97 4.87
C ALA A 106 2.10 -15.71 5.98
N ILE A 107 1.64 -15.01 7.02
CA ILE A 107 0.80 -15.59 8.06
C ILE A 107 -0.52 -16.09 7.45
N MET A 108 -1.13 -15.31 6.56
CA MET A 108 -2.35 -15.73 5.87
C MET A 108 -2.12 -17.00 5.02
N ALA A 109 -1.03 -17.04 4.26
CA ALA A 109 -0.66 -18.20 3.45
C ALA A 109 -0.36 -19.44 4.31
N LEU A 110 0.31 -19.26 5.46
CA LEU A 110 0.61 -20.34 6.39
C LEU A 110 -0.67 -20.90 7.02
N LEU A 111 -1.60 -20.04 7.46
CA LEU A 111 -2.88 -20.47 8.03
C LEU A 111 -3.74 -21.21 6.99
N ALA A 112 -3.72 -20.76 5.74
CA ALA A 112 -4.36 -21.45 4.63
C ALA A 112 -3.73 -22.84 4.38
N TYR A 113 -2.40 -22.95 4.43
CA TYR A 113 -1.69 -24.23 4.30
C TYR A 113 -2.02 -25.21 5.44
N GLN A 114 -2.17 -24.70 6.66
CA GLN A 114 -2.57 -25.49 7.84
C GLN A 114 -4.08 -25.83 7.87
N GLN A 115 -4.85 -25.46 6.83
CA GLN A 115 -6.28 -25.70 6.73
C GLN A 115 -7.09 -25.12 7.92
N VAL A 116 -6.64 -24.00 8.48
CA VAL A 116 -7.35 -23.32 9.57
C VAL A 116 -8.47 -22.47 8.98
N TYR A 117 -9.67 -23.03 8.91
CA TYR A 117 -10.86 -22.36 8.40
C TYR A 117 -11.57 -21.58 9.51
N SER A 118 -11.10 -20.36 9.76
CA SER A 118 -11.75 -19.41 10.67
C SER A 118 -11.76 -18.00 10.05
N PRO A 119 -12.83 -17.21 10.22
CA PRO A 119 -12.87 -15.81 9.78
C PRO A 119 -11.69 -15.00 10.34
N TRP A 120 -11.33 -15.23 11.60
CA TRP A 120 -10.22 -14.56 12.26
C TRP A 120 -8.86 -14.91 11.65
N ALA A 121 -8.71 -16.11 11.09
CA ALA A 121 -7.49 -16.55 10.41
C ALA A 121 -7.23 -15.78 9.10
N VAL A 122 -8.26 -15.18 8.50
CA VAL A 122 -8.12 -14.31 7.32
C VAL A 122 -7.98 -12.85 7.74
N MET A 123 -8.77 -12.45 8.74
CA MET A 123 -8.89 -11.06 9.14
C MET A 123 -7.69 -10.49 9.87
N ILE A 124 -7.13 -11.21 10.84
CA ILE A 124 -6.00 -10.73 11.61
C ILE A 124 -4.79 -10.52 10.69
N PRO A 125 -4.41 -11.49 9.83
CA PRO A 125 -3.31 -11.29 8.90
C PRO A 125 -3.58 -10.17 7.89
N GLN A 126 -4.83 -10.03 7.41
CA GLN A 126 -5.20 -8.94 6.51
C GLN A 126 -5.14 -7.56 7.18
N ALA A 127 -5.50 -7.46 8.46
CA ALA A 127 -5.35 -6.22 9.22
C ALA A 127 -3.87 -5.85 9.40
N ILE A 128 -2.99 -6.83 9.62
CA ILE A 128 -1.53 -6.63 9.65
C ILE A 128 -1.02 -6.18 8.28
N PHE A 129 -1.49 -6.81 7.19
CA PHE A 129 -1.19 -6.39 5.83
C PHE A 129 -1.59 -4.93 5.57
N MET A 130 -2.79 -4.54 6.02
CA MET A 130 -3.28 -3.17 5.91
C MET A 130 -2.50 -2.17 6.77
N ALA A 131 -2.05 -2.55 7.96
CA ALA A 131 -1.17 -1.71 8.76
C ALA A 131 0.17 -1.45 8.04
N GLY A 132 0.77 -2.49 7.45
CA GLY A 132 1.95 -2.35 6.60
C GLY A 132 1.70 -1.46 5.38
N THR A 133 0.54 -1.61 4.74
CA THR A 133 0.12 -0.79 3.60
C THR A 133 0.00 0.69 3.98
N GLY A 134 -0.58 1.00 5.15
CA GLY A 134 -0.70 2.36 5.66
C GLY A 134 0.64 3.02 5.96
N LEU A 135 1.68 2.23 6.26
CA LEU A 135 3.07 2.70 6.42
C LEU A 135 3.75 2.98 5.07
N VAL A 136 3.50 2.14 4.05
CA VAL A 136 4.20 2.19 2.75
C VAL A 136 3.69 3.32 1.85
N LEU A 137 2.36 3.46 1.70
CA LEU A 137 1.72 4.42 0.80
C LEU A 137 2.25 5.87 0.92
N PRO A 138 2.29 6.49 2.12
CA PRO A 138 2.76 7.87 2.25
C PRO A 138 4.24 8.02 1.88
N GLN A 139 5.05 7.00 2.14
CA GLN A 139 6.49 7.02 1.83
C GLN A 139 6.74 6.86 0.33
N CYS A 140 5.98 6.00 -0.37
CA CYS A 140 6.06 5.91 -1.82
C CYS A 140 5.67 7.23 -2.50
N MET A 141 4.62 7.90 -2.03
CA MET A 141 4.23 9.21 -2.55
C MET A 141 5.31 10.25 -2.29
N ALA A 142 5.81 10.35 -1.06
CA ALA A 142 6.86 11.31 -0.71
C ALA A 142 8.19 11.04 -1.45
N GLY A 143 8.65 9.79 -1.49
CA GLY A 143 9.90 9.38 -2.15
C GLY A 143 9.86 9.53 -3.67
N ALA A 144 8.71 9.30 -4.31
CA ALA A 144 8.54 9.54 -5.73
C ALA A 144 8.64 11.04 -6.08
N LEU A 145 8.12 11.93 -5.24
CA LEU A 145 8.21 13.38 -5.46
C LEU A 145 9.57 13.97 -5.02
N ALA A 146 10.21 13.43 -3.99
CA ALA A 146 11.47 13.94 -3.46
C ALA A 146 12.62 13.92 -4.49
N ASN A 147 12.57 13.01 -5.47
CA ASN A 147 13.56 12.94 -6.55
C ASN A 147 13.31 13.94 -7.69
N PHE A 148 12.18 14.65 -7.71
CA PHE A 148 11.82 15.60 -8.77
C PHE A 148 11.32 16.98 -8.27
N PRO A 149 12.02 17.67 -7.35
CA PRO A 149 11.56 18.93 -6.77
C PRO A 149 11.53 20.11 -7.77
N THR A 150 12.15 19.99 -8.94
CA THR A 150 12.29 21.05 -9.96
C THR A 150 11.43 20.83 -11.21
N MET A 151 10.49 19.88 -11.20
CA MET A 151 9.55 19.64 -12.32
C MET A 151 8.12 20.17 -12.06
N ALA A 152 7.97 21.16 -11.18
CA ALA A 152 6.74 21.92 -10.94
C ALA A 152 6.81 23.32 -11.56
#